data_AF-A0AAW5PNP7-F1
#
_entry.id   AF-A0AAW5PNP7-F1
#
_cell.length_a   1.000
_cell.length_b   1.000
_cell.length_c   1.000
_cell.angle_alpha   90.00
_cell.angle_beta   90.00
_cell.angle_gamma   90.00
#
_symmetry.space_group_name_H-M   'P 1'
#
loop_
_entity.id
_entity.type
_entity.pdbx_description
1 polymer ?
#
loop_
_entity_poly.entity_id
_entity_poly.type
_entity_poly.pdbx_seq_one_letter_code
_entity_poly.pdbx_strand_id
1 'polypeptide(L)'
;MSRALSVGRPPGRHPIAGLPSAAQLASLGTVLCLYRPDSSELGGWKHAVSAHACQGMDSEGIRESLCFVDARGRCCWRLYLLPDSDFLAWDRLVSAFPARPEPVTDAGVAERLWRRLAVRLGNDAWRMCALRLQVGEGRELAASLASLSSLGATTARRIGNVEGAEGELWVDDCCCASAARRSGPWTADGMPVIQL
;
A
#
# COMPACT_ATOMS: atom_id res chain seq x y z
N MET A 1 -27.98 -19.99 -7.50
CA MET A 1 -27.56 -20.45 -6.15
C MET A 1 -26.07 -20.76 -6.20
N SER A 2 -25.20 -19.74 -6.18
CA SER A 2 -23.76 -19.91 -6.36
C SER A 2 -23.05 -19.76 -5.02
N ARG A 3 -22.39 -20.82 -4.55
CA ARG A 3 -21.60 -20.83 -3.31
C ARG A 3 -20.30 -20.06 -3.56
N ALA A 4 -20.11 -18.96 -2.83
CA ALA A 4 -18.83 -18.28 -2.77
C ALA A 4 -17.79 -19.21 -2.12
N LEU A 5 -16.70 -19.48 -2.82
CA LEU A 5 -15.52 -20.13 -2.25
C LEU A 5 -14.80 -19.08 -1.40
N SER A 6 -15.25 -18.93 -0.15
CA SER A 6 -14.44 -18.29 0.87
C SER A 6 -13.27 -19.23 1.16
N VAL A 7 -12.08 -18.89 0.68
CA VAL A 7 -10.84 -19.48 1.20
C VAL A 7 -10.71 -18.98 2.63
N GLY A 8 -11.25 -19.76 3.56
CA GLY A 8 -11.12 -19.51 4.99
C GLY A 8 -9.65 -19.67 5.37
N ARG A 9 -9.01 -18.56 5.77
CA ARG A 9 -7.71 -18.59 6.43
C ARG A 9 -7.87 -19.45 7.70
N PRO A 10 -6.98 -20.42 7.96
CA PRO A 10 -7.11 -21.28 9.13
C PRO A 10 -7.07 -20.43 10.41
N PRO A 11 -7.98 -20.65 11.39
CA PRO A 11 -7.92 -19.97 12.67
C PRO A 11 -6.75 -20.55 13.45
N GLY A 12 -5.63 -19.83 13.46
CA GLY A 12 -4.38 -20.37 13.99
C GLY A 12 -3.39 -19.29 14.40
N ARG A 13 -3.85 -18.26 15.11
CA ARG A 13 -3.03 -17.39 15.97
C ARG A 13 -3.97 -16.50 16.77
N HIS A 14 -3.74 -16.43 18.08
CA HIS A 14 -4.44 -15.45 18.91
C HIS A 14 -4.09 -14.05 18.37
N PRO A 15 -5.09 -13.23 17.99
CA PRO A 15 -4.82 -11.88 17.53
C PRO A 15 -4.10 -11.12 18.64
N ILE A 16 -3.07 -10.36 18.26
CA ILE A 16 -2.40 -9.45 19.19
C ILE A 16 -3.44 -8.41 19.61
N ALA A 17 -3.73 -8.34 20.91
CA ALA A 17 -4.50 -7.24 21.48
C ALA A 17 -3.56 -6.02 21.59
N GLY A 18 -3.44 -5.24 20.52
CA GLY A 18 -2.61 -4.04 20.55
C GLY A 18 -2.19 -3.53 19.18
N LEU A 19 -1.18 -2.67 19.17
CA LEU A 19 -0.55 -2.16 17.96
C LEU A 19 0.69 -3.01 17.60
N PRO A 20 1.07 -3.07 16.32
CA PRO A 20 2.36 -3.65 15.94
C PRO A 20 3.51 -2.81 16.53
N SER A 21 4.56 -3.48 16.99
CA SER A 21 5.78 -2.82 17.45
C SER A 21 6.49 -2.09 16.30
N ALA A 22 7.29 -1.08 16.63
CA ALA A 22 8.08 -0.36 15.62
C ALA A 22 9.02 -1.30 14.84
N ALA A 23 9.59 -2.31 15.50
CA ALA A 23 10.45 -3.31 14.85
C ALA A 23 9.68 -4.17 13.84
N GLN A 24 8.45 -4.57 14.15
CA GLN A 24 7.59 -5.29 13.21
C GLN A 24 7.27 -4.43 11.98
N LEU A 25 6.93 -3.16 12.18
CA LEU A 25 6.68 -2.23 11.08
C LEU A 25 7.92 -1.95 10.24
N ALA A 26 9.09 -1.79 10.87
CA ALA A 26 10.36 -1.60 10.16
C ALA A 26 10.76 -2.82 9.31
N SER A 27 10.32 -4.03 9.68
CA SER A 27 10.60 -5.24 8.90
C SER A 27 9.85 -5.32 7.57
N LEU A 28 8.84 -4.47 7.35
CA LEU A 28 8.03 -4.48 6.12
C LEU A 28 8.79 -3.96 4.88
N GLY A 29 9.95 -3.33 5.07
CA GLY A 29 10.67 -2.66 3.99
C GLY A 29 9.90 -1.42 3.50
N THR A 30 9.65 -1.35 2.19
CA THR A 30 8.92 -0.24 1.58
C THR A 30 7.42 -0.51 1.57
N VAL A 31 6.62 0.43 2.07
CA VAL A 31 5.15 0.33 2.10
C VAL A 31 4.51 1.59 1.54
N LEU A 32 3.28 1.48 1.03
CA LEU A 32 2.46 2.66 0.76
C LEU A 32 1.75 3.05 2.06
N CYS A 33 1.95 4.29 2.48
CA CYS A 33 1.32 4.89 3.64
C CYS A 33 0.22 5.85 3.22
N LEU A 34 -0.98 5.67 3.77
CA LEU A 34 -2.08 6.62 3.72
C LEU A 34 -2.25 7.26 5.10
N TYR A 35 -2.32 8.58 5.13
CA TYR A 35 -2.47 9.39 6.34
C TYR A 35 -3.41 10.59 6.11
N ARG A 36 -3.90 11.20 7.19
CA ARG A 36 -4.79 12.36 7.11
C ARG A 36 -4.00 13.66 6.90
N PRO A 37 -4.52 14.65 6.15
CA PRO A 37 -3.78 15.89 5.85
C PRO A 37 -3.41 16.74 7.08
N ASP A 38 -4.18 16.62 8.16
CA ASP A 38 -3.96 17.29 9.45
C ASP A 38 -2.88 16.62 10.32
N SER A 39 -2.28 15.53 9.83
CA SER A 39 -1.27 14.73 10.50
C SER A 39 -0.02 14.60 9.63
N SER A 40 1.13 14.36 10.27
CA SER A 40 2.30 13.85 9.56
C SER A 40 2.10 12.37 9.16
N GLU A 41 3.00 11.87 8.32
CA GLU A 41 3.02 10.51 7.79
C GLU A 41 2.99 9.45 8.90
N LEU A 42 3.58 9.75 10.06
CA LEU A 42 3.60 8.88 11.24
C LEU A 42 2.64 9.34 12.34
N GLY A 43 2.00 10.50 12.22
CA GLY A 43 1.10 10.99 13.25
C GLY A 43 -0.09 10.04 13.47
N GLY A 44 -0.58 9.38 12.41
CA GLY A 44 -1.61 8.36 12.53
C GLY A 44 -1.21 7.14 13.37
N TRP A 45 0.07 6.72 13.33
CA TRP A 45 0.59 5.64 14.19
C TRP A 45 0.61 6.05 15.67
N LYS A 46 1.02 7.30 15.97
CA LYS A 46 1.12 7.82 17.34
C LYS A 46 -0.23 7.93 18.05
N HIS A 47 -1.31 8.13 17.29
CA HIS A 47 -2.67 8.29 17.82
C HIS A 47 -3.52 7.02 17.74
N ALA A 48 -3.02 5.98 17.08
CA ALA A 48 -3.71 4.71 16.98
C ALA A 48 -3.80 4.05 18.36
N VAL A 49 -4.88 3.32 18.60
CA VAL A 49 -5.07 2.48 19.80
C VAL A 49 -5.30 1.02 19.43
N SER A 50 -5.63 0.74 18.17
CA SER A 50 -5.78 -0.61 17.64
C SER A 50 -5.40 -0.68 16.16
N ALA A 51 -5.07 -1.89 15.71
CA ALA A 51 -4.83 -2.20 14.31
C ALA A 51 -5.60 -3.45 13.88
N HIS A 52 -5.99 -3.52 12.61
CA HIS A 52 -6.64 -4.68 12.01
C HIS A 52 -6.24 -4.86 10.56
N ALA A 53 -6.20 -6.10 10.11
CA ALA A 53 -5.91 -6.43 8.72
C ALA A 53 -7.18 -6.32 7.87
N CYS A 54 -7.04 -5.72 6.69
CA CYS A 54 -8.10 -5.59 5.70
C CYS A 54 -7.64 -6.17 4.36
N GLN A 55 -8.55 -6.84 3.67
CA GLN A 55 -8.37 -7.25 2.29
C GLN A 55 -9.49 -6.64 1.45
N GLY A 56 -9.11 -5.91 0.42
CA GLY A 56 -10.00 -5.41 -0.63
C GLY A 56 -9.75 -6.17 -1.92
N MET A 57 -10.76 -6.24 -2.79
CA MET A 57 -10.63 -6.82 -4.12
C MET A 57 -11.08 -5.82 -5.17
N ASP A 58 -10.34 -5.75 -6.26
CA ASP A 58 -10.63 -4.91 -7.41
C ASP A 58 -10.33 -5.68 -8.71
N SER A 59 -10.44 -5.02 -9.87
CA SER A 59 -10.36 -5.68 -11.18
C SER A 59 -9.03 -6.40 -11.46
N GLU A 60 -7.93 -5.97 -10.84
CA GLU A 60 -6.58 -6.51 -11.05
C GLU A 60 -6.10 -7.39 -9.89
N GLY A 61 -6.92 -7.61 -8.85
CA GLY A 61 -6.62 -8.58 -7.81
C GLY A 61 -6.92 -8.14 -6.38
N ILE A 62 -6.20 -8.74 -5.44
CA ILE A 62 -6.36 -8.52 -4.00
C ILE A 62 -5.42 -7.40 -3.56
N ARG A 63 -5.95 -6.45 -2.79
CA ARG A 63 -5.20 -5.41 -2.08
C ARG A 63 -5.23 -5.71 -0.60
N GLU A 64 -4.05 -5.88 -0.01
CA GLU A 64 -3.92 -6.07 1.43
C GLU A 64 -3.51 -4.77 2.11
N SER A 65 -4.13 -4.49 3.26
CA SER A 65 -3.81 -3.32 4.07
C SER A 65 -3.87 -3.61 5.56
N LEU A 66 -3.13 -2.83 6.33
CA LEU A 66 -3.20 -2.78 7.78
C LEU A 66 -3.77 -1.42 8.18
N CYS A 67 -4.96 -1.43 8.78
CA CYS A 67 -5.68 -0.22 9.19
C CYS A 67 -5.46 0.05 10.68
N PHE A 68 -5.15 1.29 11.01
CA PHE A 68 -4.96 1.75 12.38
C PHE A 68 -6.07 2.71 12.76
N VAL A 69 -6.60 2.53 13.96
CA VAL A 69 -7.79 3.20 14.44
C VAL A 69 -7.47 4.02 15.68
N ASP A 70 -7.90 5.27 15.69
CA ASP A 70 -7.76 6.19 16.83
C ASP A 70 -8.73 5.84 17.98
N ALA A 71 -8.57 6.51 19.12
CA ALA A 71 -9.48 6.33 20.27
C ALA A 71 -10.95 6.72 19.98
N ARG A 72 -11.21 7.41 18.87
CA ARG A 72 -12.55 7.82 18.40
C ARG A 72 -13.15 6.80 17.43
N GLY A 73 -12.46 5.68 17.18
CA GLY A 73 -12.92 4.63 16.27
C GLY A 73 -12.72 4.95 14.79
N ARG A 74 -11.97 5.99 14.44
CA ARG A 74 -11.72 6.39 13.04
C ARG A 74 -10.41 5.80 12.54
N CYS A 75 -10.41 5.34 11.29
CA CYS A 75 -9.17 4.96 10.62
C CYS A 75 -8.32 6.23 10.42
N CYS A 76 -7.18 6.31 11.10
CA CYS A 76 -6.28 7.47 11.11
C CYS A 76 -4.97 7.21 10.35
N TRP A 77 -4.65 5.95 10.09
CA TRP A 77 -3.46 5.54 9.35
C TRP A 77 -3.72 4.22 8.64
N ARG A 78 -3.15 4.04 7.45
CA ARG A 78 -3.25 2.79 6.73
C ARG A 78 -1.98 2.49 5.97
N LEU A 79 -1.52 1.25 6.06
CA LEU A 79 -0.40 0.75 5.28
C LEU A 79 -0.93 -0.23 4.25
N TYR A 80 -0.39 -0.20 3.03
CA TYR A 80 -0.66 -1.20 2.00
C TYR A 80 0.60 -1.95 1.62
N LEU A 81 0.40 -3.23 1.29
CA LEU A 81 1.41 -4.05 0.64
C LEU A 81 1.69 -3.49 -0.76
N LEU A 82 2.97 -3.33 -1.07
CA LEU A 82 3.46 -3.05 -2.41
C LEU A 82 4.31 -4.22 -2.93
N PRO A 83 4.51 -4.31 -4.25
CA PRO A 83 5.53 -5.18 -4.84
C PRO A 83 6.94 -5.00 -4.23
N ASP A 84 7.25 -3.78 -3.78
CA ASP A 84 8.52 -3.40 -3.15
C ASP A 84 8.61 -3.77 -1.66
N SER A 85 7.51 -4.24 -1.06
CA SER A 85 7.48 -4.64 0.35
C SER A 85 8.12 -6.00 0.58
N ASP A 86 8.62 -6.23 1.80
CA ASP A 86 8.97 -7.58 2.24
C ASP A 86 7.67 -8.38 2.48
N PHE A 87 7.31 -9.21 1.50
CA PHE A 87 6.08 -10.00 1.53
C PHE A 87 6.01 -10.96 2.73
N LEU A 88 7.14 -11.55 3.14
CA LEU A 88 7.14 -12.52 4.24
C LEU A 88 6.97 -11.82 5.59
N ALA A 89 7.59 -10.66 5.77
CA ALA A 89 7.37 -9.81 6.93
C ALA A 89 5.91 -9.33 6.99
N TRP A 90 5.36 -8.92 5.84
CA TRP A 90 3.97 -8.51 5.71
C TRP A 90 2.98 -9.61 6.07
N ASP A 91 3.09 -10.80 5.48
CA ASP A 91 2.17 -11.91 5.75
C ASP A 91 2.22 -12.34 7.22
N ARG A 92 3.42 -12.42 7.82
CA ARG A 92 3.57 -12.68 9.25
C ARG A 92 2.88 -11.62 10.11
N LEU A 93 3.02 -10.35 9.74
CA LEU A 93 2.42 -9.25 10.47
C LEU A 93 0.90 -9.30 10.39
N VAL A 94 0.35 -9.32 9.17
CA VAL A 94 -1.09 -9.34 8.92
C VAL A 94 -1.77 -10.56 9.56
N SER A 95 -1.12 -11.72 9.54
CA SER A 95 -1.59 -12.93 10.24
C SER A 95 -1.81 -12.77 11.75
N ALA A 96 -1.10 -11.82 12.37
CA ALA A 96 -1.14 -11.61 13.81
C ALA A 96 -2.27 -10.64 14.24
N PHE A 97 -2.95 -10.01 13.28
CA PHE A 97 -4.04 -9.06 13.54
C PHE A 97 -5.40 -9.64 13.17
N PRO A 98 -6.48 -9.20 13.84
CA PRO A 98 -7.81 -9.61 13.46
C PRO A 98 -8.08 -9.19 12.01
N ALA A 99 -8.53 -10.14 11.19
CA ALA A 99 -9.03 -9.84 9.86
C ALA A 99 -10.41 -9.19 10.00
N ARG A 100 -10.53 -7.95 9.53
CA ARG A 100 -11.82 -7.32 9.31
C ARG A 100 -12.05 -7.34 7.80
N PRO A 101 -13.14 -7.96 7.31
CA PRO A 101 -13.51 -7.72 5.93
C PRO A 101 -13.67 -6.21 5.77
N GLU A 102 -13.00 -5.64 4.76
CA GLU A 102 -13.42 -4.33 4.27
C GLU A 102 -14.92 -4.48 4.00
N PRO A 103 -15.81 -3.60 4.50
CA PRO A 103 -17.24 -3.78 4.35
C PRO A 103 -17.51 -4.07 2.88
N VAL A 104 -17.93 -5.31 2.59
CA VAL A 104 -18.15 -5.79 1.22
C VAL A 104 -19.15 -4.82 0.62
N THR A 105 -18.67 -3.93 -0.23
CA THR A 105 -19.56 -2.95 -0.85
C THR A 105 -20.31 -3.67 -1.93
N ASP A 106 -21.41 -4.32 -1.56
CA ASP A 106 -22.51 -4.67 -2.45
C ASP A 106 -23.28 -3.40 -2.90
N ALA A 107 -22.59 -2.25 -2.84
CA ALA A 107 -23.09 -0.97 -3.24
C ALA A 107 -22.77 -0.81 -4.73
N GLY A 108 -23.79 -0.50 -5.53
CA GLY A 108 -23.65 -0.36 -6.98
C GLY A 108 -22.56 0.63 -7.40
N VAL A 109 -22.20 0.62 -8.69
CA VAL A 109 -21.20 1.55 -9.27
C VAL A 109 -21.47 3.01 -8.88
N ALA A 110 -22.75 3.39 -8.81
CA ALA A 110 -23.18 4.72 -8.39
C ALA A 110 -22.76 5.06 -6.95
N GLU A 111 -22.87 4.13 -6.01
CA GLU A 111 -22.52 4.39 -4.61
C GLU A 111 -21.01 4.47 -4.38
N ARG A 112 -20.25 3.69 -5.16
CA ARG A 112 -18.78 3.81 -5.22
C ARG A 112 -18.36 5.16 -5.76
N LEU A 113 -19.04 5.65 -6.80
CA LEU A 113 -18.81 6.98 -7.36
C LEU A 113 -19.22 8.07 -6.36
N TRP A 114 -20.37 7.93 -5.69
CA TRP A 114 -20.84 8.85 -4.66
C TRP A 114 -19.91 8.90 -3.45
N ARG A 115 -19.35 7.78 -3.00
CA ARG A 115 -18.33 7.78 -1.94
C ARG A 115 -17.02 8.42 -2.40
N ARG A 116 -16.57 8.15 -3.63
CA ARG A 116 -15.41 8.85 -4.21
C ARG A 116 -15.64 10.35 -4.29
N LEU A 117 -16.84 10.77 -4.66
CA LEU A 117 -17.24 12.17 -4.67
C LEU A 117 -17.34 12.74 -3.25
N ALA A 118 -17.92 12.02 -2.30
CA ALA A 118 -18.04 12.44 -0.91
C ALA A 118 -16.67 12.55 -0.21
N VAL A 119 -15.71 11.68 -0.53
CA VAL A 119 -14.32 11.76 -0.06
C VAL A 119 -13.57 12.92 -0.73
N ARG A 120 -13.89 13.24 -1.99
CA ARG A 120 -13.32 14.41 -2.68
C ARG A 120 -13.94 15.74 -2.27
N LEU A 121 -15.21 15.74 -1.86
CA LEU A 121 -15.98 16.93 -1.49
C LEU A 121 -15.95 17.20 0.02
N GLY A 122 -15.86 16.16 0.83
CA GLY A 122 -15.48 16.28 2.23
C GLY A 122 -13.98 16.54 2.30
N ASN A 123 -13.56 17.51 3.11
CA ASN A 123 -12.16 17.89 3.33
C ASN A 123 -11.35 16.81 4.09
N ASP A 124 -11.56 15.54 3.71
CA ASP A 124 -11.17 14.31 4.38
C ASP A 124 -10.37 13.41 3.42
N ALA A 125 -9.81 14.03 2.36
CA ALA A 125 -8.99 13.38 1.36
C ALA A 125 -7.73 12.83 2.01
N TRP A 126 -7.45 11.55 1.78
CA TRP A 126 -6.23 10.92 2.28
C TRP A 126 -5.01 11.50 1.53
N ARG A 127 -3.90 11.67 2.24
CA ARG A 127 -2.59 11.81 1.61
C ARG A 127 -1.94 10.45 1.50
N MET A 128 -1.14 10.25 0.47
CA MET A 128 -0.35 9.03 0.30
C MET A 128 1.13 9.34 0.05
N CYS A 129 2.01 8.45 0.51
CA CYS A 129 3.42 8.47 0.17
C CYS A 129 4.01 7.05 0.33
N ALA A 130 5.09 6.78 -0.39
CA ALA A 130 5.89 5.59 -0.18
C ALA A 130 6.87 5.82 0.97
N LEU A 131 6.87 4.95 1.97
CA LEU A 131 7.74 5.04 3.13
C LEU A 131 8.59 3.81 3.30
N ARG A 132 9.81 4.02 3.76
CA ARG A 132 10.61 3.00 4.41
C ARG A 132 10.53 3.21 5.92
N LEU A 133 9.97 2.24 6.62
CA LEU A 133 9.82 2.29 8.07
C LEU A 133 11.10 1.79 8.75
N GLN A 134 11.48 2.44 9.83
CA GLN A 134 12.73 2.20 10.54
C GLN A 134 12.52 2.31 12.06
N VAL A 135 13.46 1.74 12.81
CA VAL A 135 13.51 1.91 14.27
C VAL A 135 14.56 2.97 14.58
N GLY A 136 14.14 4.08 15.21
CA GLY A 136 15.04 5.13 15.67
C GLY A 136 15.79 4.75 16.95
N GLU A 137 16.73 5.58 17.38
CA GLU A 137 17.64 5.32 18.52
C GLU A 137 16.90 5.05 19.85
N GLY A 138 15.65 5.49 20.00
CA GLY A 138 14.78 5.25 21.16
C GLY A 138 13.80 4.07 21.03
N ARG A 139 13.95 3.19 20.03
CA ARG A 139 12.94 2.19 19.62
C ARG A 139 11.62 2.78 19.10
N GLU A 140 11.60 4.08 18.83
CA GLU A 140 10.47 4.76 18.20
C GLU A 140 10.42 4.41 16.71
N LEU A 141 9.22 4.47 16.13
CA LEU A 141 9.06 4.34 14.69
C LEU A 141 9.53 5.62 14.01
N ALA A 142 10.47 5.46 13.08
CA ALA A 142 10.90 6.50 12.15
C ALA A 142 10.49 6.09 10.73
N ALA A 143 10.43 7.07 9.83
CA ALA A 143 10.15 6.84 8.43
C ALA A 143 10.95 7.79 7.55
N SER A 144 11.40 7.28 6.41
CA SER A 144 11.94 8.09 5.32
C SER A 144 11.10 7.86 4.06
N LEU A 145 11.03 8.86 3.19
CA LEU A 145 10.45 8.66 1.86
C LEU A 145 11.25 7.59 1.11
N ALA A 146 10.53 6.72 0.40
CA ALA A 146 11.11 5.65 -0.40
C ALA A 146 10.83 5.89 -1.88
N SER A 147 11.80 5.56 -2.73
CA SER A 147 11.53 5.36 -4.14
C SER A 147 10.84 4.02 -4.36
N LEU A 148 10.03 3.96 -5.40
CA LEU A 148 9.29 2.77 -5.83
C LEU A 148 9.81 2.28 -7.16
N SER A 149 9.82 0.97 -7.35
CA SER A 149 9.89 0.38 -8.69
C SER A 149 8.73 0.89 -9.58
N SER A 150 8.87 0.78 -10.91
CA SER A 150 7.78 1.15 -11.83
C SER A 150 6.48 0.38 -11.54
N LEU A 151 6.60 -0.90 -11.15
CA LEU A 151 5.45 -1.73 -10.78
C LEU A 151 4.83 -1.25 -9.45
N GLY A 152 5.66 -0.98 -8.44
CA GLY A 152 5.23 -0.38 -7.17
C GLY A 152 4.50 0.93 -7.34
N ALA A 153 5.04 1.83 -8.16
CA ALA A 153 4.43 3.12 -8.46
C ALA A 153 3.06 2.98 -9.15
N THR A 154 2.94 2.02 -10.08
CA THR A 154 1.66 1.72 -10.76
C THR A 154 0.62 1.20 -9.76
N THR A 155 1.01 0.24 -8.91
CA THR A 155 0.16 -0.29 -7.85
C THR A 155 -0.26 0.78 -6.84
N ALA A 156 0.67 1.64 -6.44
CA ALA A 156 0.42 2.73 -5.50
C ALA A 156 -0.56 3.77 -6.06
N ARG A 157 -0.39 4.20 -7.31
CA ARG A 157 -1.36 5.10 -8.00
C ARG A 157 -2.75 4.48 -8.07
N ARG A 158 -2.82 3.20 -8.34
CA ARG A 158 -4.08 2.46 -8.39
C ARG A 158 -4.78 2.43 -7.04
N ILE A 159 -4.04 2.15 -5.95
CA ILE A 159 -4.56 2.23 -4.59
C ILE A 159 -5.06 3.66 -4.31
N GLY A 160 -4.24 4.68 -4.61
CA GLY A 160 -4.63 6.08 -4.43
C GLY A 160 -5.94 6.45 -5.15
N ASN A 161 -6.12 6.01 -6.39
CA ASN A 161 -7.35 6.23 -7.15
C ASN A 161 -8.59 5.57 -6.52
N VAL A 162 -8.42 4.40 -5.89
CA VAL A 162 -9.54 3.70 -5.23
C VAL A 162 -9.89 4.37 -3.91
N GLU A 163 -8.88 4.76 -3.12
CA GLU A 163 -9.05 5.38 -1.80
C GLU A 163 -9.34 6.89 -1.88
N GLY A 164 -9.22 7.51 -3.06
CA GLY A 164 -9.27 8.96 -3.21
C GLY A 164 -8.11 9.67 -2.53
N ALA A 165 -6.93 9.04 -2.52
CA ALA A 165 -5.73 9.56 -1.89
C ALA A 165 -4.82 10.29 -2.88
N GLU A 166 -4.24 11.40 -2.45
CA GLU A 166 -3.35 12.25 -3.24
C GLU A 166 -1.93 12.24 -2.69
N GLY A 167 -0.92 12.27 -3.56
CA GLY A 167 0.46 12.28 -3.12
C GLY A 167 1.47 12.11 -4.24
N GLU A 168 2.69 12.56 -3.97
CA GLU A 168 3.82 12.42 -4.89
C GLU A 168 4.58 11.12 -4.60
N LEU A 169 4.84 10.35 -5.66
CA LEU A 169 5.54 9.07 -5.59
C LEU A 169 6.85 9.18 -6.36
N TRP A 170 7.94 8.84 -5.70
CA TRP A 170 9.27 8.85 -6.28
C TRP A 170 9.47 7.50 -6.96
N VAL A 171 9.81 7.50 -8.25
CA VAL A 171 10.00 6.26 -9.02
C VAL A 171 11.48 6.07 -9.26
N ASP A 172 12.03 4.96 -8.80
CA ASP A 172 13.36 4.53 -9.21
C ASP A 172 13.23 3.82 -10.56
N ASP A 173 13.86 4.38 -11.58
CA ASP A 173 13.96 3.73 -12.87
C ASP A 173 14.89 2.53 -12.71
N CYS A 174 14.32 1.34 -12.51
CA CYS A 174 15.08 0.10 -12.42
C CYS A 174 16.15 0.06 -13.52
N CYS A 175 17.39 -0.27 -13.14
CA CYS A 175 18.52 -0.41 -14.07
C CYS A 175 18.16 -1.21 -15.33
N CYS A 176 17.27 -2.21 -15.22
CA CYS A 176 16.77 -3.01 -16.35
C CYS A 176 15.90 -2.21 -17.34
N ALA A 177 15.03 -1.31 -16.87
CA ALA A 177 14.22 -0.45 -17.72
C ALA A 177 15.08 0.64 -18.40
N SER A 178 16.07 1.16 -17.67
CA SER A 178 17.08 2.07 -18.22
C SER A 178 17.99 1.39 -19.25
N ALA A 179 18.35 0.12 -19.03
CA ALA A 179 19.09 -0.69 -20.00
C ALA A 179 18.25 -1.01 -21.24
N ALA A 180 16.98 -1.41 -21.09
CA ALA A 180 16.07 -1.65 -22.21
C ALA A 180 15.82 -0.39 -23.06
N ARG A 181 15.76 0.79 -22.43
CA ARG A 181 15.67 2.09 -23.15
C ARG A 181 16.97 2.49 -23.85
N ARG A 182 18.13 2.09 -23.32
CA ARG A 182 19.45 2.27 -23.95
C ARG A 182 19.72 1.27 -25.08
N SER A 183 19.14 0.08 -24.99
CA SER A 183 19.04 -0.87 -26.08
C SER A 183 17.99 -0.38 -27.08
N GLY A 184 18.28 0.73 -27.77
CA GLY A 184 17.53 1.15 -28.95
C GLY A 184 17.38 -0.01 -29.94
N PRO A 185 16.43 0.05 -30.88
CA PRO A 185 16.14 -1.05 -31.79
C PRO A 185 17.44 -1.50 -32.44
N TRP A 186 17.85 -2.74 -32.16
CA TRP A 186 18.94 -3.37 -32.90
C TRP A 186 18.47 -3.43 -34.34
N THR A 187 18.96 -2.55 -35.19
CA THR A 187 18.87 -2.73 -36.63
C THR A 187 19.67 -3.99 -36.92
N ALA A 188 18.96 -5.07 -37.23
CA ALA A 188 19.52 -6.26 -37.84
C ALA A 188 19.96 -5.92 -39.27
N ASP A 189 20.97 -5.06 -39.42
CA ASP A 189 21.73 -4.91 -40.64
C ASP A 189 23.12 -4.36 -40.30
N GLY A 190 23.96 -5.26 -39.79
CA GLY A 190 25.39 -5.05 -39.73
C GLY A 190 26.01 -5.47 -41.05
N MET A 191 25.92 -4.62 -42.07
CA MET A 191 26.77 -4.74 -43.26
C MET A 191 27.35 -3.37 -43.62
N PRO A 192 28.68 -3.23 -43.72
CA PRO A 192 29.29 -2.00 -44.20
C PRO A 192 29.09 -1.86 -45.71
N VAL A 193 28.54 -0.72 -46.14
CA VAL A 193 28.51 -0.34 -47.56
C VAL A 193 29.91 0.12 -47.95
N ILE A 194 30.63 -0.69 -48.74
CA ILE A 194 31.87 -0.28 -49.41
C ILE A 194 31.46 0.54 -50.64
N GLN A 195 31.88 1.81 -50.68
CA GLN A 195 31.75 2.67 -51.87
C GLN A 195 32.76 2.24 -52.95
N LEU A 196 32.29 2.09 -54.18
CA LEU A 196 33.07 2.16 -55.42
C LEU A 196 32.44 3.22 -56.33
#